data_AF-A0A821JF72-F1
#
_entry.id   AF-A0A821JF72-F1
#
_cell.length_a   1.000
_cell.length_b   1.000
_cell.length_c   1.000
_cell.angle_alpha   90.00
_cell.angle_beta   90.00
_cell.angle_gamma   90.00
#
_symmetry.space_group_name_H-M   'P 1'
#
loop_
_entity.id
_entity.type
_entity.pdbx_description
1 polymer ?
#
loop_
_entity_poly.entity_id
_entity_poly.type
_entity_poly.pdbx_seq_one_letter_code
_entity_poly.pdbx_strand_id
1 'polypeptide(L)'
;MFWQCHIVTSSIDKLFDKPIDQLNLQDFLDESDLVQECLNQNKRLLDYLIQENVMNELINHVITLPKDNNFRNANIVTELLSGDFQCIQEKLLEKTNLDLLYSFLLINNDALNPILASFFSRIISTLINRRPNEITNYFKSRETFKDDFFYHLDTTSITDILYRLIADCGEQRSDIIKWYEDINIIDGLIQQFLITGSNSVQTNVANLLSDFLRLAFDQQTGNEGDMIGPTLSSTIERLLHNRNENSE
;
A
#
# COMPACT_ATOMS: atom_id res chain seq x y z
N MET A 1 -12.66 12.09 49.02
CA MET A 1 -13.82 12.23 48.12
C MET A 1 -13.62 11.25 47.00
N PHE A 2 -14.44 10.20 46.99
CA PHE A 2 -14.38 9.13 45.99
C PHE A 2 -14.91 9.67 44.67
N TRP A 3 -14.04 9.80 43.67
CA TRP A 3 -14.48 9.93 42.30
C TRP A 3 -15.10 8.59 41.92
N GLN A 4 -16.43 8.55 41.89
CA GLN A 4 -17.16 7.49 41.19
C GLN A 4 -16.82 7.67 39.72
N CYS A 5 -15.86 6.88 39.23
CA CYS A 5 -15.74 6.64 37.80
C CYS A 5 -17.08 6.05 37.37
N HIS A 6 -17.94 6.87 36.76
CA HIS A 6 -19.00 6.34 35.93
C HIS A 6 -18.29 5.53 34.85
N ILE A 7 -18.35 4.19 34.98
CA ILE A 7 -18.01 3.29 33.89
C ILE A 7 -19.09 3.57 32.84
N VAL A 8 -18.83 4.56 32.00
CA VAL A 8 -19.61 4.76 30.79
C VAL A 8 -19.29 3.56 29.94
N THR A 9 -20.18 2.58 29.91
CA THR A 9 -20.13 1.49 28.93
C THR A 9 -20.03 2.13 27.55
N SER A 10 -18.96 1.85 26.80
CA SER A 10 -18.77 2.45 25.47
C SER A 10 -19.98 2.13 24.59
N SER A 11 -20.35 3.02 23.66
CA SER A 11 -21.44 2.74 22.71
C SER A 11 -21.16 1.47 21.90
N ILE A 12 -19.88 1.23 21.60
CA ILE A 12 -19.37 0.01 20.97
C ILE A 12 -19.67 -1.23 21.82
N ASP A 13 -19.46 -1.19 23.14
CA ASP A 13 -19.75 -2.34 24.02
C ASP A 13 -21.23 -2.71 24.01
N LYS A 14 -22.12 -1.73 23.86
CA LYS A 14 -23.58 -1.97 23.75
C LYS A 14 -23.95 -2.66 22.44
N LEU A 15 -23.18 -2.46 21.36
CA LEU A 15 -23.41 -3.19 20.10
C LEU A 15 -23.18 -4.69 20.29
N PHE A 16 -22.23 -5.07 21.15
CA PHE A 16 -21.96 -6.46 21.48
C PHE A 16 -22.99 -7.12 22.41
N ASP A 17 -23.98 -6.37 22.92
CA ASP A 17 -25.11 -6.95 23.64
C ASP A 17 -26.15 -7.56 22.68
N LYS A 18 -26.05 -7.26 21.37
CA LYS A 18 -26.85 -7.91 20.33
C LYS A 18 -26.39 -9.37 20.14
N PRO A 19 -27.29 -10.29 19.74
CA PRO A 19 -26.92 -11.66 19.39
C PRO A 19 -25.85 -11.68 18.29
N ILE A 20 -24.95 -12.67 18.33
CA ILE A 20 -23.84 -12.80 17.36
C ILE A 20 -24.37 -12.84 15.91
N ASP A 21 -25.50 -13.50 15.67
CA ASP A 21 -26.13 -13.62 14.35
C ASP A 21 -26.69 -12.28 13.80
N GLN A 22 -26.77 -11.24 14.63
CA GLN A 22 -27.26 -9.91 14.28
C GLN A 22 -26.15 -8.85 14.31
N LEU A 23 -24.90 -9.23 14.61
CA LEU A 23 -23.79 -8.30 14.53
C LEU A 23 -23.51 -7.96 13.08
N ASN A 24 -23.47 -6.67 12.78
CA ASN A 24 -23.20 -6.14 11.46
C ASN A 24 -22.03 -5.17 11.57
N LEU A 25 -21.00 -5.34 10.72
CA LEU A 25 -19.86 -4.42 10.66
C LEU A 25 -20.30 -2.97 10.42
N GLN A 26 -21.35 -2.75 9.64
CA GLN A 26 -21.88 -1.41 9.37
C GLN A 26 -22.25 -0.65 10.66
N ASP A 27 -22.85 -1.34 11.64
CA ASP A 27 -23.23 -0.71 12.91
C ASP A 27 -21.99 -0.19 13.65
N PHE A 28 -20.86 -0.89 13.56
CA PHE A 28 -19.58 -0.45 14.15
C PHE A 28 -18.97 0.72 13.35
N LEU A 29 -19.01 0.67 12.02
CA LEU A 29 -18.50 1.74 11.16
C LEU A 29 -19.28 3.05 11.31
N ASP A 30 -20.53 2.98 11.76
CA ASP A 30 -21.36 4.16 12.00
C ASP A 30 -21.04 4.89 13.32
N GLU A 31 -20.40 4.21 14.28
CA GLU A 31 -20.00 4.79 15.56
C GLU A 31 -18.76 5.69 15.42
N SER A 32 -18.83 6.92 15.93
CA SER A 32 -17.72 7.89 15.87
C SER A 32 -16.50 7.48 16.65
N ASP A 33 -16.69 6.68 17.70
CA ASP A 33 -15.65 6.33 18.66
C ASP A 33 -14.89 5.06 18.27
N LEU A 34 -15.24 4.41 17.14
CA LEU A 34 -14.67 3.13 16.71
C LEU A 34 -13.13 3.12 16.71
N VAL A 35 -12.53 4.12 16.05
CA VAL A 35 -11.06 4.22 15.95
C VAL A 35 -10.45 4.52 17.34
N GLN A 36 -11.12 5.34 18.15
CA GLN A 36 -10.66 5.66 19.50
C GLN A 36 -10.72 4.46 20.44
N GLU A 37 -11.76 3.62 20.34
CA GLU A 37 -11.87 2.37 21.10
C GLU A 37 -10.80 1.35 20.71
N CYS A 38 -10.41 1.31 19.42
CA CYS A 38 -9.25 0.53 18.99
C CYS A 38 -7.95 1.06 19.62
N LEU A 39 -7.76 2.38 19.67
CA LEU A 39 -6.60 3.02 20.32
C LEU A 39 -6.56 2.75 21.83
N ASN A 40 -7.74 2.70 22.47
CA ASN A 40 -7.89 2.33 23.87
C ASN A 40 -7.70 0.82 24.14
N GLN A 41 -7.32 0.04 23.12
CA GLN A 41 -7.12 -1.41 23.19
C GLN A 41 -8.35 -2.16 23.71
N ASN A 42 -9.55 -1.78 23.25
CA ASN A 42 -10.78 -2.52 23.54
C ASN A 42 -10.67 -3.93 22.95
N LYS A 43 -10.34 -4.92 23.80
CA LYS A 43 -10.11 -6.31 23.40
C LYS A 43 -11.29 -6.91 22.66
N ARG A 44 -12.51 -6.63 23.13
CA ARG A 44 -13.74 -7.19 22.57
C ARG A 44 -13.96 -6.72 21.14
N LEU A 45 -13.67 -5.44 20.88
CA LEU A 45 -13.67 -4.86 19.55
C LEU A 45 -12.57 -5.44 18.66
N LEU A 46 -11.33 -5.47 19.15
CA LEU A 46 -10.21 -6.00 18.37
C LEU A 46 -10.41 -7.47 18.00
N ASP A 47 -10.87 -8.30 18.95
CA ASP A 47 -11.17 -9.72 18.73
C ASP A 47 -12.29 -9.93 17.68
N TYR A 48 -13.23 -8.98 17.57
CA TYR A 48 -14.25 -8.98 16.54
C TYR A 48 -13.69 -8.57 15.17
N LEU A 49 -12.88 -7.50 15.11
CA LEU A 49 -12.32 -6.99 13.85
C LEU A 49 -11.33 -7.97 13.18
N ILE A 50 -10.68 -8.84 13.96
CA ILE A 50 -9.76 -9.86 13.43
C ILE A 50 -10.46 -11.15 12.98
N GLN A 51 -11.78 -11.25 13.10
CA GLN A 51 -12.52 -12.41 12.57
C GLN A 51 -12.43 -12.44 11.04
N GLU A 52 -12.32 -13.64 10.45
CA GLU A 52 -12.08 -13.81 9.01
C GLU A 52 -13.13 -13.10 8.14
N ASN A 53 -14.42 -13.25 8.47
CA ASN A 53 -15.51 -12.59 7.77
C ASN A 53 -15.44 -11.06 7.89
N VAL A 54 -15.16 -10.55 9.09
CA VAL A 54 -15.08 -9.12 9.35
C VAL A 54 -13.88 -8.49 8.65
N MET A 55 -12.71 -9.13 8.72
CA MET A 55 -11.50 -8.69 8.01
C MET A 55 -11.72 -8.64 6.49
N ASN A 56 -12.36 -9.66 5.93
CA ASN A 56 -12.70 -9.68 4.51
C ASN A 56 -13.66 -8.54 4.14
N GLU A 57 -14.69 -8.26 4.96
CA GLU A 57 -15.59 -7.12 4.74
C GLU A 57 -14.88 -5.77 4.82
N LEU A 58 -13.97 -5.61 5.79
CA LEU A 58 -13.12 -4.41 5.92
C LEU A 58 -12.29 -4.21 4.63
N ILE A 59 -11.56 -5.23 4.18
CA ILE A 59 -10.74 -5.10 2.96
C ILE A 59 -11.63 -4.77 1.76
N ASN A 60 -12.81 -5.40 1.64
CA ASN A 60 -13.76 -5.11 0.56
C ASN A 60 -14.25 -3.65 0.53
N HIS A 61 -14.40 -3.00 1.68
CA HIS A 61 -14.71 -1.57 1.74
C HIS A 61 -13.64 -0.68 1.13
N VAL A 62 -12.37 -1.12 1.10
CA VAL A 62 -11.24 -0.36 0.56
C VAL A 62 -11.05 -0.61 -0.94
N ILE A 63 -11.31 -1.83 -1.41
CA ILE A 63 -11.00 -2.23 -2.79
C ILE A 63 -12.22 -2.18 -3.74
N THR A 64 -13.44 -2.12 -3.20
CA THR A 64 -14.67 -2.12 -4.01
C THR A 64 -15.27 -0.72 -4.11
N LEU A 65 -15.69 -0.33 -5.31
CA LEU A 65 -16.40 0.94 -5.51
C LEU A 65 -17.75 0.94 -4.76
N PRO A 66 -18.00 1.90 -3.87
CA PRO A 66 -19.28 2.00 -3.18
C PRO A 66 -20.39 2.37 -4.15
N LYS A 67 -21.58 1.78 -3.97
CA LYS A 67 -22.73 1.94 -4.89
C LYS A 67 -23.26 3.38 -4.96
N ASP A 68 -23.08 4.14 -3.90
CA ASP A 68 -23.56 5.51 -3.71
C ASP A 68 -22.44 6.55 -3.83
N ASN A 69 -21.24 6.15 -4.27
CA ASN A 69 -20.03 6.98 -4.26
C ASN A 69 -19.69 7.56 -2.87
N ASN A 70 -20.17 6.93 -1.79
CA ASN A 70 -19.86 7.33 -0.43
C ASN A 70 -18.61 6.59 0.08
N PHE A 71 -17.49 7.30 0.10
CA PHE A 71 -16.21 6.77 0.55
C PHE A 71 -16.00 6.86 2.07
N ARG A 72 -17.02 7.23 2.86
CA ARG A 72 -16.90 7.35 4.33
C ARG A 72 -16.40 6.06 4.96
N ASN A 73 -17.06 4.94 4.65
CA ASN A 73 -16.67 3.63 5.20
C ASN A 73 -15.27 3.25 4.75
N ALA A 74 -14.95 3.42 3.46
CA ALA A 74 -13.61 3.15 2.94
C ALA A 74 -12.54 3.95 3.68
N ASN A 75 -12.78 5.24 3.97
CA ASN A 75 -11.86 6.07 4.74
C ASN A 75 -11.68 5.57 6.18
N ILE A 76 -12.79 5.29 6.90
CA ILE A 76 -12.74 4.77 8.28
C ILE A 76 -11.97 3.44 8.32
N VAL A 77 -12.27 2.53 7.40
CA VAL A 77 -11.58 1.25 7.32
C VAL A 77 -10.10 1.42 6.98
N THR A 78 -9.76 2.36 6.10
CA THR A 78 -8.36 2.70 5.84
C THR A 78 -7.66 3.22 7.09
N GLU A 79 -8.35 3.95 7.99
CA GLU A 79 -7.83 4.35 9.30
C GLU A 79 -7.60 3.17 10.24
N LEU A 80 -8.52 2.20 10.24
CA LEU A 80 -8.35 0.97 11.01
C LEU A 80 -7.17 0.13 10.51
N LEU A 81 -7.11 -0.14 9.20
CA LEU A 81 -6.10 -1.02 8.60
C LEU A 81 -4.71 -0.37 8.51
N SER A 82 -4.63 0.97 8.43
CA SER A 82 -3.35 1.71 8.54
C SER A 82 -3.01 2.08 10.00
N GLY A 83 -3.87 1.73 10.95
CA GLY A 83 -3.71 2.06 12.36
C GLY A 83 -2.59 1.28 13.05
N ASP A 84 -2.20 1.71 14.24
CA ASP A 84 -1.20 1.03 15.07
C ASP A 84 -1.82 -0.01 16.01
N PHE A 85 -2.45 -0.99 15.38
CA PHE A 85 -3.12 -2.10 16.06
C PHE A 85 -2.45 -3.41 15.66
N GLN A 86 -1.54 -3.92 16.51
CA GLN A 86 -0.70 -5.08 16.20
C GLN A 86 -1.51 -6.29 15.73
N CYS A 87 -2.62 -6.62 16.40
CA CYS A 87 -3.47 -7.77 16.06
C CYS A 87 -4.16 -7.63 14.70
N ILE A 88 -4.60 -6.41 14.33
CA ILE A 88 -5.19 -6.13 13.02
C ILE A 88 -4.10 -6.27 11.94
N GLN A 89 -2.90 -5.76 12.19
CA GLN A 89 -1.79 -5.89 11.25
C GLN A 89 -1.36 -7.35 11.05
N GLU A 90 -1.23 -8.11 12.14
CA GLU A 90 -0.91 -9.54 12.07
C GLU A 90 -1.97 -10.31 11.26
N LYS A 91 -3.25 -10.00 11.50
CA LYS A 91 -4.34 -10.58 10.71
C LYS A 91 -4.27 -10.18 9.24
N LEU A 92 -4.01 -8.90 8.95
CA LEU A 92 -3.91 -8.37 7.58
C LEU A 92 -2.75 -8.97 6.79
N LEU A 93 -1.64 -9.35 7.45
CA LEU A 93 -0.47 -9.99 6.84
C LEU A 93 -0.70 -11.47 6.48
N GLU A 94 -1.80 -12.08 6.91
CA GLU A 94 -2.14 -13.42 6.47
C GLU A 94 -2.33 -13.46 4.96
N LYS A 95 -1.83 -14.52 4.32
CA LYS A 95 -1.79 -14.63 2.86
C LYS A 95 -3.17 -14.40 2.22
N THR A 96 -4.25 -14.94 2.78
CA THR A 96 -5.60 -14.78 2.24
C THR A 96 -6.05 -13.32 2.21
N ASN A 97 -5.72 -12.56 3.26
CA ASN A 97 -6.06 -11.14 3.38
C ASN A 97 -5.20 -10.28 2.45
N LEU A 98 -3.90 -10.58 2.35
CA LEU A 98 -3.03 -9.93 1.36
C LEU A 98 -3.45 -10.25 -0.08
N ASP A 99 -3.85 -11.49 -0.37
CA ASP A 99 -4.37 -11.92 -1.68
C ASP A 99 -5.62 -11.11 -2.04
N LEU A 100 -6.55 -10.96 -1.09
CA LEU A 100 -7.76 -10.16 -1.27
C LEU A 100 -7.43 -8.68 -1.49
N LEU A 101 -6.57 -8.08 -0.67
CA LEU A 101 -6.16 -6.69 -0.82
C LEU A 101 -5.47 -6.45 -2.18
N TYR A 102 -4.57 -7.35 -2.58
CA TYR A 102 -3.85 -7.29 -3.85
C TYR A 102 -4.77 -7.43 -5.07
N SER A 103 -5.91 -8.10 -4.93
CA SER A 103 -6.89 -8.23 -6.02
C SER A 103 -7.38 -6.90 -6.57
N PHE A 104 -7.22 -5.80 -5.81
CA PHE A 104 -7.43 -4.43 -6.30
C PHE A 104 -6.62 -4.08 -7.55
N LEU A 105 -5.39 -4.62 -7.69
CA LEU A 105 -4.55 -4.42 -8.87
C LEU A 105 -4.93 -5.35 -10.04
N LEU A 106 -5.69 -6.41 -9.77
CA LEU A 106 -6.05 -7.44 -10.76
C LEU A 106 -7.36 -7.12 -11.50
N ILE A 107 -7.92 -5.92 -11.31
CA ILE A 107 -9.20 -5.53 -11.92
C ILE A 107 -9.04 -5.49 -13.45
N ASN A 108 -9.82 -6.32 -14.14
CA ASN A 108 -9.74 -6.65 -15.57
C ASN A 108 -9.83 -5.45 -16.52
N ASN A 109 -8.69 -4.81 -16.75
CA ASN A 109 -8.51 -3.73 -17.72
C ASN A 109 -9.30 -2.43 -17.44
N ASP A 110 -9.90 -2.28 -16.27
CA ASP A 110 -10.57 -1.02 -15.88
C ASP A 110 -9.60 -0.08 -15.17
N ALA A 111 -9.78 1.22 -15.37
CA ALA A 111 -9.01 2.23 -14.65
C ALA A 111 -9.37 2.20 -13.16
N LEU A 112 -8.35 2.25 -12.29
CA LEU A 112 -8.56 2.30 -10.85
C LEU A 112 -9.28 3.58 -10.44
N ASN A 113 -10.19 3.48 -9.48
CA ASN A 113 -10.74 4.67 -8.84
C ASN A 113 -9.63 5.39 -8.06
N PRO A 114 -9.31 6.67 -8.33
CA PRO A 114 -8.19 7.35 -7.68
C PRO A 114 -8.31 7.46 -6.16
N ILE A 115 -9.54 7.55 -5.62
CA ILE A 115 -9.77 7.63 -4.17
C ILE A 115 -9.45 6.27 -3.53
N LEU A 116 -9.99 5.17 -4.07
CA LEU A 116 -9.67 3.83 -3.58
C LEU A 116 -8.18 3.50 -3.75
N ALA A 117 -7.56 3.93 -4.84
CA ALA A 117 -6.12 3.77 -5.05
C ALA A 117 -5.30 4.49 -3.97
N SER A 118 -5.75 5.67 -3.52
CA SER A 118 -5.12 6.38 -2.41
C SER A 118 -5.25 5.64 -1.07
N PHE A 119 -6.41 5.01 -0.82
CA PHE A 119 -6.63 4.20 0.37
C PHE A 119 -5.79 2.92 0.37
N PHE A 120 -5.83 2.17 -0.73
CA PHE A 120 -4.98 1.01 -0.97
C PHE A 120 -3.51 1.35 -0.77
N SER A 121 -3.03 2.41 -1.43
CA SER A 121 -1.65 2.87 -1.31
C SER A 121 -1.28 3.22 0.12
N ARG A 122 -2.17 3.88 0.88
CA ARG A 122 -1.89 4.20 2.30
C ARG A 122 -1.71 2.95 3.16
N ILE A 123 -2.55 1.94 2.99
CA ILE A 123 -2.44 0.67 3.73
C ILE A 123 -1.13 -0.02 3.38
N ILE A 124 -0.86 -0.23 2.08
CA ILE A 124 0.36 -0.89 1.62
C ILE A 124 1.62 -0.14 2.09
N SER A 125 1.63 1.19 1.99
CA SER A 125 2.75 2.03 2.44
C SER A 125 2.99 1.90 3.94
N THR A 126 1.92 1.83 4.73
CA THR A 126 2.01 1.59 6.18
C THR A 126 2.62 0.21 6.46
N LEU A 127 2.21 -0.81 5.72
CA LEU A 127 2.74 -2.17 5.86
C LEU A 127 4.21 -2.26 5.39
N ILE A 128 4.61 -1.57 4.31
CA ILE A 128 6.01 -1.48 3.87
C ILE A 128 6.87 -0.89 5.00
N ASN A 129 6.42 0.20 5.62
CA ASN A 129 7.17 0.87 6.67
C ASN A 129 7.30 0.02 7.95
N ARG A 130 6.23 -0.68 8.34
CA ARG A 130 6.18 -1.40 9.63
C ARG A 130 6.60 -2.86 9.55
N ARG A 131 6.36 -3.50 8.40
CA ARG A 131 6.51 -4.94 8.16
C ARG A 131 7.22 -5.18 6.81
N PRO A 132 8.39 -4.57 6.58
CA PRO A 132 9.06 -4.56 5.28
C PRO A 132 9.40 -5.96 4.78
N ASN A 133 9.81 -6.86 5.68
CA ASN A 133 10.22 -8.23 5.33
C ASN A 133 9.02 -9.04 4.81
N GLU A 134 7.91 -9.03 5.56
CA GLU A 134 6.70 -9.76 5.21
C GLU A 134 6.11 -9.28 3.89
N ILE A 135 6.00 -7.96 3.70
CA ILE A 135 5.45 -7.37 2.47
C ILE A 135 6.36 -7.57 1.27
N THR A 136 7.68 -7.42 1.44
CA THR A 136 8.64 -7.64 0.36
C THR A 136 8.60 -9.09 -0.09
N ASN A 137 8.61 -10.05 0.84
CA ASN A 137 8.52 -11.47 0.51
C ASN A 137 7.19 -11.81 -0.18
N TYR A 138 6.09 -11.21 0.26
CA TYR A 138 4.80 -11.37 -0.39
C TYR A 138 4.83 -10.86 -1.83
N PHE A 139 5.31 -9.65 -2.10
CA PHE A 139 5.41 -9.11 -3.46
C PHE A 139 6.40 -9.89 -4.34
N LYS A 140 7.55 -10.31 -3.80
CA LYS A 140 8.50 -11.20 -4.49
C LYS A 140 7.90 -12.54 -4.89
N SER A 141 6.91 -13.03 -4.15
CA SER A 141 6.20 -14.28 -4.46
C SER A 141 5.20 -14.15 -5.63
N ARG A 142 4.93 -12.93 -6.11
CA ARG A 142 4.02 -12.67 -7.23
C ARG A 142 4.79 -12.61 -8.54
N GLU A 143 4.64 -13.64 -9.37
CA GLU A 143 5.28 -13.68 -10.71
C GLU A 143 4.82 -12.52 -11.62
N THR A 144 3.56 -12.08 -11.48
CA THR A 144 2.96 -10.99 -12.26
C THR A 144 3.17 -9.60 -11.67
N PHE A 145 3.92 -9.46 -10.56
CA PHE A 145 4.07 -8.19 -9.83
C PHE A 145 4.35 -7.00 -10.75
N LYS A 146 5.34 -7.15 -11.64
CA LYS A 146 5.72 -6.08 -12.57
C LYS A 146 4.57 -5.68 -13.48
N ASP A 147 3.94 -6.65 -14.13
CA ASP A 147 2.88 -6.41 -15.11
C ASP A 147 1.64 -5.80 -14.42
N ASP A 148 1.30 -6.28 -13.24
CA ASP A 148 0.17 -5.78 -12.43
C ASP A 148 0.37 -4.31 -12.06
N PHE A 149 1.56 -3.91 -11.59
CA PHE A 149 1.86 -2.51 -11.28
C PHE A 149 2.00 -1.63 -12.54
N PHE A 150 2.56 -2.20 -13.62
CA PHE A 150 2.79 -1.46 -14.85
C PHE A 150 1.50 -1.10 -15.57
N TYR A 151 0.48 -1.95 -15.43
CA TYR A 151 -0.85 -1.67 -15.96
C TYR A 151 -1.44 -0.37 -15.39
N HIS A 152 -1.09 -0.04 -14.13
CA HIS A 152 -1.66 1.09 -13.38
C HIS A 152 -0.70 2.28 -13.22
N LEU A 153 0.28 2.45 -14.11
CA LEU A 153 1.24 3.57 -14.05
C LEU A 153 0.58 4.95 -14.27
N ASP A 154 -0.64 4.99 -14.78
CA ASP A 154 -1.43 6.22 -14.90
C ASP A 154 -1.94 6.75 -13.55
N THR A 155 -1.86 5.92 -12.50
CA THR A 155 -2.34 6.20 -11.15
C THR A 155 -1.15 6.48 -10.22
N THR A 156 -0.95 7.75 -9.84
CA THR A 156 0.20 8.20 -9.04
C THR A 156 0.36 7.45 -7.71
N SER A 157 -0.76 7.10 -7.06
CA SER A 157 -0.73 6.32 -5.81
C SER A 157 -0.14 4.92 -5.97
N ILE A 158 -0.22 4.33 -7.17
CA ILE A 158 0.37 3.01 -7.45
C ILE A 158 1.86 3.14 -7.77
N THR A 159 2.26 4.14 -8.57
CA THR A 159 3.69 4.40 -8.85
C THR A 159 4.48 4.73 -7.59
N ASP A 160 3.83 5.40 -6.63
CA ASP A 160 4.43 5.76 -5.36
C ASP A 160 4.72 4.53 -4.47
N ILE A 161 3.95 3.45 -4.55
CA ILE A 161 4.26 2.18 -3.85
C ILE A 161 5.59 1.59 -4.37
N LEU A 162 5.81 1.63 -5.69
CA LEU A 162 7.07 1.16 -6.30
C LEU A 162 8.28 1.92 -5.75
N TYR A 163 8.12 3.22 -5.52
CA TYR A 163 9.14 4.06 -4.88
C TYR A 163 9.35 3.68 -3.41
N ARG A 164 8.27 3.61 -2.63
CA ARG A 164 8.34 3.31 -1.18
C ARG A 164 8.96 1.97 -0.85
N LEU A 165 8.78 0.96 -1.71
CA LEU A 165 9.45 -0.32 -1.55
C LEU A 165 10.98 -0.20 -1.49
N ILE A 166 11.60 0.80 -2.14
CA ILE A 166 13.04 1.07 -2.01
C ILE A 166 13.31 2.10 -0.91
N ALA A 167 12.49 3.14 -0.82
CA ALA A 167 12.73 4.24 0.12
C ALA A 167 12.58 3.83 1.58
N ASP A 168 11.53 3.06 1.91
CA ASP A 168 11.05 2.85 3.28
C ASP A 168 11.38 1.46 3.85
N CYS A 169 12.06 0.60 3.09
CA CYS A 169 12.32 -0.80 3.46
C CYS A 169 13.54 -1.03 4.38
N GLY A 170 14.26 0.03 4.77
CA GLY A 170 15.40 -0.03 5.69
C GLY A 170 16.50 -0.98 5.21
N GLU A 171 16.82 -1.99 6.02
CA GLU A 171 17.89 -2.96 5.76
C GLU A 171 17.65 -3.85 4.52
N GLN A 172 16.40 -3.98 4.05
CA GLN A 172 16.05 -4.80 2.87
C GLN A 172 16.33 -4.10 1.54
N ARG A 173 16.77 -2.85 1.56
CA ARG A 173 16.88 -2.01 0.36
C ARG A 173 17.73 -2.65 -0.74
N SER A 174 18.90 -3.19 -0.40
CA SER A 174 19.80 -3.81 -1.38
C SER A 174 19.19 -5.06 -2.04
N ASP A 175 18.46 -5.88 -1.27
CA ASP A 175 17.75 -7.06 -1.76
C ASP A 175 16.53 -6.70 -2.64
N ILE A 176 15.86 -5.58 -2.35
CA ILE A 176 14.77 -5.07 -3.20
C ILE A 176 15.30 -4.51 -4.50
N ILE A 177 16.41 -3.76 -4.47
CA ILE A 177 17.05 -3.23 -5.67
C ILE A 177 17.49 -4.37 -6.60
N LYS A 178 18.17 -5.38 -6.05
CA LYS A 178 18.55 -6.56 -6.83
C LYS A 178 17.33 -7.25 -7.45
N TRP A 179 16.25 -7.39 -6.69
CA TRP A 179 15.01 -7.96 -7.24
C TRP A 179 14.39 -7.09 -8.35
N TYR A 180 14.43 -5.76 -8.21
CA TYR A 180 13.99 -4.83 -9.25
C TYR A 180 14.83 -4.94 -10.53
N GLU A 181 16.14 -5.19 -10.39
CA GLU A 181 17.03 -5.51 -11.52
C GLU A 181 16.63 -6.85 -12.16
N ASP A 182 16.43 -7.90 -11.36
CA ASP A 182 16.07 -9.24 -11.85
C ASP A 182 14.76 -9.23 -12.68
N ILE A 183 13.76 -8.45 -12.25
CA ILE A 183 12.48 -8.30 -12.99
C ILE A 183 12.50 -7.14 -14.00
N ASN A 184 13.62 -6.43 -14.14
CA ASN A 184 13.81 -5.31 -15.08
C ASN A 184 12.80 -4.15 -14.89
N ILE A 185 12.59 -3.68 -13.66
CA ILE A 185 11.67 -2.55 -13.37
C ILE A 185 12.11 -1.28 -14.11
N ILE A 186 13.40 -0.92 -14.02
CA ILE A 186 13.91 0.35 -14.55
C ILE A 186 13.77 0.42 -16.07
N ASP A 187 14.29 -0.57 -16.79
CA ASP A 187 14.16 -0.66 -18.25
C ASP A 187 12.70 -0.70 -18.69
N GLY A 188 11.86 -1.41 -17.92
CA GLY A 188 10.43 -1.44 -18.16
C GLY A 188 9.77 -0.06 -18.05
N LEU A 189 10.11 0.71 -17.01
CA LEU A 189 9.61 2.08 -16.84
C LEU A 189 10.07 2.99 -17.99
N ILE A 190 11.33 2.90 -18.40
CA ILE A 190 11.85 3.65 -19.54
C ILE A 190 11.08 3.30 -20.83
N GLN A 191 10.83 2.02 -21.08
CA GLN A 191 10.03 1.60 -22.23
C GLN A 191 8.63 2.21 -22.17
N GLN A 192 7.94 2.12 -21.01
CA GLN A 192 6.64 2.74 -20.81
C GLN A 192 6.67 4.25 -21.06
N PHE A 193 7.69 4.96 -20.57
CA PHE A 193 7.87 6.40 -20.81
C PHE A 193 8.02 6.76 -22.30
N LEU A 194 8.71 5.91 -23.08
CA LEU A 194 9.01 6.16 -24.49
C LEU A 194 7.86 5.78 -25.43
N ILE A 195 7.14 4.70 -25.14
CA ILE A 195 6.11 4.15 -26.04
C ILE A 195 4.69 4.57 -25.67
N THR A 196 4.47 5.10 -24.46
CA THR A 196 3.13 5.48 -24.02
C THR A 196 2.59 6.67 -24.82
N GLY A 197 1.29 6.62 -25.16
CA GLY A 197 0.54 7.76 -25.67
C GLY A 197 -0.14 8.59 -24.57
N SER A 198 -0.02 8.18 -23.30
CA SER A 198 -0.69 8.82 -22.17
C SER A 198 0.23 9.80 -21.45
N ASN A 199 -0.15 11.09 -21.47
CA ASN A 199 0.56 12.13 -20.71
C ASN A 199 0.61 11.83 -19.21
N SER A 200 -0.42 11.18 -18.65
CA SER A 200 -0.47 10.81 -17.23
C SER A 200 0.62 9.79 -16.90
N VAL A 201 0.66 8.70 -17.67
CA VAL A 201 1.70 7.66 -17.52
C VAL A 201 3.08 8.27 -17.69
N GLN A 202 3.29 9.08 -18.73
CA GLN A 202 4.57 9.71 -18.99
C GLN A 202 5.03 10.60 -17.83
N THR A 203 4.12 11.38 -17.24
CA THR A 203 4.42 12.24 -16.09
C THR A 203 4.74 11.43 -14.83
N ASN A 204 3.90 10.44 -14.50
CA ASN A 204 4.11 9.60 -13.31
C ASN A 204 5.42 8.82 -13.40
N VAL A 205 5.73 8.24 -14.57
CA VAL A 205 6.97 7.50 -14.79
C VAL A 205 8.19 8.43 -14.74
N ALA A 206 8.13 9.63 -15.32
CA ALA A 206 9.21 10.60 -15.21
C ALA A 206 9.50 10.99 -13.75
N ASN A 207 8.45 11.22 -12.96
CA ASN A 207 8.58 11.53 -11.54
C ASN A 207 9.20 10.34 -10.79
N LEU A 208 8.70 9.12 -11.00
CA LEU A 208 9.23 7.91 -10.37
C LEU A 208 10.72 7.68 -10.69
N LEU A 209 11.11 7.81 -11.95
CA LEU A 209 12.52 7.71 -12.36
C LEU A 209 13.38 8.82 -11.74
N SER A 210 12.85 10.03 -11.64
CA SER A 210 13.53 11.16 -10.99
C SER A 210 13.72 10.90 -9.49
N ASP A 211 12.74 10.30 -8.82
CA ASP A 211 12.81 9.96 -7.41
C ASP A 211 13.82 8.83 -7.17
N PHE A 212 13.85 7.81 -8.03
CA PHE A 212 14.89 6.78 -7.98
C PHE A 212 16.30 7.35 -8.18
N LEU A 213 16.46 8.28 -9.12
CA LEU A 213 17.74 8.98 -9.33
C LEU A 213 18.17 9.74 -8.09
N ARG A 214 17.28 10.53 -7.49
CA ARG A 214 17.56 11.27 -6.24
C ARG A 214 17.99 10.34 -5.12
N LEU A 215 17.25 9.23 -4.95
CA LEU A 215 17.55 8.23 -3.93
C LEU A 215 18.93 7.58 -4.14
N ALA A 216 19.35 7.37 -5.39
CA ALA A 216 20.69 6.87 -5.71
C ALA A 216 21.80 7.92 -5.46
N PHE A 217 21.54 9.20 -5.70
CA PHE A 217 22.52 10.27 -5.47
C PHE A 217 22.70 10.61 -3.99
N ASP A 218 21.62 10.67 -3.21
CA ASP A 218 21.69 10.95 -1.77
C ASP A 218 22.60 9.93 -1.06
N GLN A 219 22.60 8.68 -1.53
CA GLN A 219 23.47 7.62 -1.01
C GLN A 219 24.96 7.81 -1.31
N GLN A 220 25.34 8.45 -2.42
CA GLN A 220 26.75 8.70 -2.72
C GLN A 220 27.37 9.77 -1.81
N THR A 221 26.54 10.61 -1.21
CA THR A 221 26.99 11.68 -0.30
C THR A 221 27.01 11.25 1.18
N GLY A 222 26.29 10.17 1.51
CA GLY A 222 26.37 9.45 2.77
C GLY A 222 27.46 8.38 2.71
N ASN A 223 28.30 8.28 3.73
CA ASN A 223 29.56 7.54 3.69
C ASN A 223 29.37 6.02 3.89
N GLU A 224 28.57 5.35 3.07
CA GLU A 224 28.42 3.88 3.05
C GLU A 224 28.52 3.36 1.61
N GLY A 225 29.58 2.60 1.34
CA GLY A 225 29.94 2.08 0.02
C GLY A 225 29.06 0.92 -0.45
N ASP A 226 27.73 1.09 -0.48
CA ASP A 226 26.83 0.15 -1.12
C ASP A 226 26.63 0.54 -2.60
N MET A 227 27.02 -0.39 -3.46
CA MET A 227 27.15 -0.24 -4.91
C MET A 227 25.80 -0.17 -5.64
N ILE A 228 25.00 0.86 -5.40
CA ILE A 228 23.76 1.14 -6.16
C ILE A 228 24.00 2.21 -7.23
N GLY A 229 24.94 3.12 -6.96
CA GLY A 229 25.35 4.18 -7.89
C GLY A 229 25.69 3.70 -9.31
N PRO A 230 26.41 2.58 -9.52
CA PRO A 230 26.84 2.19 -10.85
C PRO A 230 25.71 1.66 -11.72
N THR A 231 24.77 0.82 -11.24
CA THR A 231 23.79 0.16 -12.14
C THR A 231 22.65 1.08 -12.57
N LEU A 232 22.05 1.86 -11.66
CA LEU A 232 21.00 2.80 -12.03
C LEU A 232 21.56 3.99 -12.83
N SER A 233 22.70 4.55 -12.40
CA SER A 233 23.36 5.64 -13.14
C SER A 233 23.88 5.15 -14.49
N SER A 234 24.52 3.98 -14.58
CA SER A 234 25.01 3.46 -15.88
C SER A 234 23.87 3.09 -16.83
N THR A 235 22.73 2.59 -16.33
CA THR A 235 21.56 2.31 -17.17
C THR A 235 21.01 3.63 -17.74
N ILE A 236 20.90 4.66 -16.90
CA ILE A 236 20.42 5.99 -17.32
C ILE A 236 21.43 6.70 -18.24
N GLU A 237 22.73 6.58 -17.98
CA GLU A 237 23.80 7.11 -18.82
C GLU A 237 23.87 6.43 -20.19
N ARG A 238 23.75 5.10 -20.24
CA ARG A 238 23.68 4.34 -21.52
C ARG A 238 22.50 4.80 -22.37
N LEU A 239 21.38 5.15 -21.75
CA LEU A 239 20.18 5.62 -22.46
C LEU A 239 20.31 7.06 -22.97
N LEU A 240 20.99 7.94 -22.22
CA LEU A 240 21.34 9.27 -22.71
C LEU A 240 22.32 9.21 -23.89
N HIS A 241 23.26 8.25 -23.89
CA HIS A 241 24.21 8.06 -24.99
C HIS A 241 23.56 7.53 -26.27
N ASN A 242 22.70 6.49 -26.16
CA ASN A 242 21.98 5.91 -27.29
C ASN A 242 21.02 6.91 -27.99
N ARG A 243 20.57 7.96 -27.29
CA ARG A 243 19.72 9.01 -27.88
C ARG A 243 20.51 9.95 -28.80
N ASN A 244 21.78 10.21 -28.51
CA ASN A 244 22.63 11.05 -29.35
C ASN A 244 23.02 10.34 -30.65
N GLU A 245 23.15 9.01 -30.63
CA GLU A 245 23.50 8.22 -31.83
C GLU A 245 22.32 7.98 -32.78
N ASN A 246 21.08 8.04 -32.31
CA ASN A 246 19.87 7.88 -33.13
C ASN A 246 19.29 9.21 -33.64
N SER A 247 20.00 10.33 -33.43
CA SER A 247 19.60 11.68 -33.85
C SER A 247 20.44 12.23 -35.02
N GLU A 248 21.33 11.41 -35.59
CA GLU A 248 22.04 11.65 -36.87
C GLU A 248 21.47 10.75 -37.99
#